data_AF-A0A1C6C460-F1
#
_entry.id   AF-A0A1C6C460-F1
#
_cell.length_a   1.000
_cell.length_b   1.000
_cell.length_c   1.000
_cell.angle_alpha   90.00
_cell.angle_beta   90.00
_cell.angle_gamma   90.00
#
_symmetry.space_group_name_H-M   'P 1'
#
loop_
_entity.id
_entity.type
_entity.pdbx_description
1 polymer ?
#
loop_
_entity_poly.entity_id
_entity_poly.type
_entity_poly.pdbx_seq_one_letter_code
_entity_poly.pdbx_strand_id
1 'polypeptide(L)' 'MNEEVNRTAAELILELSRATPEDYQQMKLMMLASVKPFRVKAFLQKVFKLAEERRPLLIEMK' A
#
# COMPACT_ATOMS: atom_id res chain seq x y z
N MET A 1 11.40 -5.35 13.65
CA MET A 1 10.12 -5.58 12.93
C MET A 1 10.07 -7.08 12.65
N ASN A 2 8.95 -7.76 12.93
CA ASN A 2 8.85 -9.22 12.79
C ASN A 2 9.05 -9.63 11.32
N GLU A 3 9.79 -10.71 11.05
CA GLU A 3 10.05 -11.23 9.70
C GLU A 3 8.75 -11.56 8.97
N GLU A 4 7.76 -12.11 9.68
CA GLU A 4 6.43 -12.37 9.14
C GLU A 4 5.75 -11.09 8.66
N VAL A 5 5.83 -10.01 9.45
CA VAL A 5 5.27 -8.71 9.08
C VAL A 5 5.94 -8.16 7.82
N ASN A 6 7.25 -8.32 7.68
CA ASN A 6 7.96 -7.90 6.48
C ASN A 6 7.57 -8.73 5.26
N ARG A 7 7.39 -10.04 5.42
CA ARG A 7 6.96 -10.94 4.35
C ARG A 7 5.55 -10.61 3.87
N THR A 8 4.60 -10.47 4.80
CA THR A 8 3.22 -10.07 4.48
C THR A 8 3.17 -8.69 3.83
N ALA A 9 4.02 -7.74 4.26
CA ALA A 9 4.13 -6.44 3.61
C ALA A 9 4.59 -6.57 2.15
N ALA A 10 5.59 -7.41 1.89
CA ALA A 10 6.11 -7.63 0.54
C ALA A 10 5.05 -8.28 -0.37
N GLU A 11 4.32 -9.28 0.14
CA GLU A 11 3.20 -9.92 -0.56
C GLU A 11 2.09 -8.91 -0.88
N LEU A 12 1.71 -8.07 0.09
CA LEU A 12 0.72 -7.01 -0.13
C LEU A 12 1.17 -6.01 -1.20
N ILE A 13 2.44 -5.58 -1.18
CA ILE A 13 3.00 -4.67 -2.19
C ILE A 13 2.92 -5.30 -3.59
N LEU A 14 3.20 -6.59 -3.72
CA LEU A 14 3.11 -7.31 -4.99
C LEU A 14 1.66 -7.37 -5.49
N GLU A 15 0.70 -7.70 -4.63
CA GLU A 15 -0.71 -7.72 -5.03
C GLU A 15 -1.23 -6.32 -5.39
N LEU A 16 -0.86 -5.30 -4.61
CA LEU A 16 -1.18 -3.91 -4.93
C LEU A 16 -0.56 -3.47 -6.26
N SER A 17 0.62 -3.98 -6.65
CA SER A 17 1.23 -3.63 -7.94
C SER A 17 0.41 -4.15 -9.13
N ARG A 18 -0.31 -5.26 -8.96
CA ARG A 18 -1.13 -5.94 -9.98
C ARG A 18 -2.57 -5.47 -10.04
N ALA A 19 -3.07 -4.82 -8.99
CA ALA A 19 -4.42 -4.30 -8.94
C ALA A 19 -4.71 -3.30 -10.08
N THR A 20 -5.97 -3.01 -10.36
CA THR A 20 -6.32 -1.85 -11.20
C THR A 20 -6.00 -0.55 -10.45
N PRO A 21 -5.93 0.61 -11.13
CA PRO A 21 -5.83 1.91 -10.46
C PRO A 21 -6.99 2.15 -9.48
N GLU A 22 -8.21 1.81 -9.88
CA GLU A 22 -9.45 1.98 -9.11
C GLU A 22 -9.42 1.13 -7.84
N ASP A 23 -9.12 -0.17 -7.97
CA ASP A 23 -9.05 -1.09 -6.83
C ASP A 23 -7.94 -0.68 -5.85
N TYR A 24 -6.78 -0.27 -6.37
CA TYR A 24 -5.68 0.23 -5.55
C TYR A 24 -6.09 1.46 -4.76
N GLN A 25 -6.73 2.43 -5.41
CA GLN A 25 -7.14 3.67 -4.78
C GLN A 25 -8.22 3.42 -3.72
N GLN A 26 -9.20 2.57 -4.02
CA GLN A 26 -10.21 2.14 -3.06
C GLN A 26 -9.56 1.45 -1.85
N MET A 27 -8.64 0.52 -2.08
CA MET A 27 -7.95 -0.21 -1.01
C MET A 27 -7.11 0.73 -0.14
N LYS A 28 -6.37 1.67 -0.75
CA LYS A 28 -5.60 2.70 -0.04
C LYS A 28 -6.49 3.56 0.85
N LEU A 29 -7.63 4.02 0.34
CA LEU A 29 -8.59 4.81 1.11
C LEU A 29 -9.15 4.01 2.29
N MET A 30 -9.63 2.79 2.04
CA MET A 30 -10.18 1.92 3.10
C MET A 30 -9.14 1.64 4.20
N MET A 31 -7.92 1.30 3.80
CA MET A 31 -6.85 0.95 4.73
C MET A 31 -6.24 2.14 5.45
N LEU A 32 -6.30 3.37 4.93
CA LEU A 32 -5.76 4.55 5.60
C LEU A 32 -6.80 5.33 6.40
N ALA A 33 -8.07 5.32 5.99
CA ALA A 33 -9.16 6.04 6.66
C ALA A 33 -9.63 5.38 7.97
N SER A 34 -9.44 4.06 8.13
CA SER A 34 -9.85 3.38 9.36
C SER A 34 -9.07 3.86 10.60
N VAL A 35 -9.76 3.92 11.76
CA VAL A 35 -9.14 4.24 13.05
C VAL A 35 -8.20 3.11 13.45
N LYS A 36 -6.94 3.45 13.72
CA LYS A 36 -5.90 2.48 14.08
C LYS A 36 -4.75 3.17 14.84
N PRO A 37 -3.92 2.42 15.58
CA PRO A 37 -2.74 2.99 16.23
C PRO A 37 -1.81 3.69 15.24
N PHE A 38 -1.18 4.79 15.67
CA PHE A 38 -0.28 5.58 14.84
C PHE A 38 0.79 4.74 14.13
N ARG A 39 1.39 3.77 14.84
CA ARG A 39 2.42 2.88 14.27
C ARG A 39 1.90 2.05 13.09
N VAL A 40 0.66 1.56 13.16
CA VAL A 40 0.04 0.78 12.09
C VAL A 40 -0.28 1.68 10.90
N LYS A 41 -0.77 2.90 11.15
CA LYS A 41 -1.01 3.89 10.09
C LYS A 41 0.29 4.25 9.36
N ALA A 42 1.36 4.54 10.09
CA ALA A 42 2.67 4.86 9.52
C ALA A 42 3.26 3.69 8.71
N PHE A 43 3.08 2.45 9.20
CA PHE A 43 3.48 1.26 8.47
C PHE A 43 2.72 1.12 7.14
N LEU A 44 1.39 1.24 7.15
CA LEU A 44 0.58 1.16 5.92
C LEU A 44 0.94 2.26 4.93
N GLN A 45 1.17 3.49 5.40
CA GLN A 45 1.65 4.58 4.54
C GLN A 45 2.97 4.22 3.83
N LYS A 46 3.91 3.58 4.53
CA LYS A 46 5.15 3.11 3.93
C LYS A 46 4.92 2.01 2.89
N VAL A 47 4.02 1.06 3.17
CA VAL A 47 3.63 0.00 2.22
C VAL A 47 3.07 0.60 0.92
N PHE A 48 2.09 1.51 1.01
CA PHE A 48 1.51 2.14 -0.17
C PHE A 48 2.52 2.99 -0.94
N LYS A 49 3.40 3.73 -0.24
CA LYS A 49 4.50 4.47 -0.89
C LYS A 49 5.41 3.52 -1.69
N LEU A 50 5.81 2.39 -1.10
CA LEU A 50 6.65 1.41 -1.80
C LEU A 50 5.93 0.74 -2.98
N ALA A 51 4.61 0.55 -2.88
CA ALA A 51 3.81 0.04 -3.99
C ALA A 51 3.70 1.05 -5.15
N GLU A 52 3.57 2.34 -4.82
CA GLU A 52 3.60 3.46 -5.79
C GLU A 52 4.95 3.53 -6.52
N GLU A 53 6.08 3.44 -5.81
CA GLU A 53 7.42 3.45 -6.40
C GLU A 53 7.65 2.28 -7.38
N ARG A 54 6.92 1.16 -7.20
CA ARG A 54 6.99 -0.02 -8.07
C ARG A 54 6.02 0.02 -9.26
N ARG A 55 5.11 0.98 -9.31
CA ARG A 55 4.14 1.12 -10.40
C ARG A 55 4.62 2.19 -11.39
N PRO A 56 4.94 1.82 -12.65
CA PRO A 56 5.43 2.79 -13.64
C PRO A 56 4.41 3.86 -14.08
N LEU A 57 3.14 3.82 -13.66
CA LEU A 57 2.04 4.54 -14.35
C LEU A 57 1.12 5.40 -13.46
N LEU A 58 1.43 5.65 -12.18
CA LEU A 58 0.60 6.56 -11.36
C LEU A 58 0.96 8.05 -11.51
N ILE A 59 1.97 8.39 -12.32
CA ILE A 59 2.41 9.78 -12.58
C ILE A 59 1.82 10.32 -13.90
N GLU A 60 1.13 9.50 -14.71
CA GLU A 60 0.50 9.95 -15.97
C GLU A 60 -1.00 10.26 -15.86
N MET A 61 -1.53 10.54 -14.68
CA MET A 61 -2.83 11.22 -14.58
C MET A 61 -2.59 12.74 -14.63
N LYS A 62 -2.50 13.25 -15.87
CA LYS A 62 -2.64 14.69 -16.19
C LYS A 62 -4.06 15.17 -15.91
#